data_AF-A0A7S1IYV0-F1
#
_entry.id   AF-A0A7S1IYV0-F1
#
_cell.length_a   1.000
_cell.length_b   1.000
_cell.length_c   1.000
_cell.angle_alpha   90.00
_cell.angle_beta   90.00
_cell.angle_gamma   90.00
#
_symmetry.space_group_name_H-M   'P 1'
#
loop_
_entity.id
_entity.type
_entity.pdbx_description
1 polymer ?
#
loop_
_entity_poly.entity_id
_entity_poly.type
_entity_poly.pdbx_seq_one_letter_code
_entity_poly.pdbx_strand_id
1 'polypeptide(L)'
;MGPGFRVLCVNVIACGLYCNALLTVQYLQHKGVLATVVQTWLAMVQRLTRRYDRKLTAVAFTHLLQAAASSPIPEGCFSMEVLAEITAAAADLIVAVHVQGADHVRPEEEEEDSESGSDSGMDEECESDEEDEWDHDWEEDEEDRLASPAVGADCLDSAPRPGPGAPGATAPAALDAELPDGEFDSPISRLRPSLVFRDVMAQICARHPQTYAQLTARLSDQIKAQLEAAVAADEAKC
;
A
#
# COMPACT_ATOMS: atom_id res chain seq x y z
N MET A 1 -13.11 8.46 -13.03
CA MET A 1 -12.97 7.91 -11.66
C MET A 1 -11.81 8.61 -10.96
N GLY A 2 -12.04 9.22 -9.79
CA GLY A 2 -10.98 9.90 -9.04
C GLY A 2 -9.86 8.97 -8.57
N PRO A 3 -8.61 9.46 -8.43
CA PRO A 3 -7.47 8.67 -8.00
C PRO A 3 -7.66 7.99 -6.63
N GLY A 4 -8.41 8.61 -5.70
CA GLY A 4 -8.73 8.03 -4.40
C GLY A 4 -9.55 6.74 -4.49
N PHE A 5 -10.48 6.64 -5.44
CA PHE A 5 -11.30 5.43 -5.61
C PHE A 5 -10.47 4.20 -5.99
N ARG A 6 -9.48 4.37 -6.87
CA ARG A 6 -8.61 3.25 -7.29
C ARG A 6 -7.77 2.74 -6.11
N VAL A 7 -7.27 3.63 -5.26
CA VAL A 7 -6.54 3.26 -4.03
C VAL A 7 -7.45 2.47 -3.09
N LEU A 8 -8.71 2.88 -2.91
CA LEU A 8 -9.67 2.14 -2.09
C LEU A 8 -9.94 0.72 -2.62
N CYS A 9 -10.16 0.58 -3.94
CA CYS A 9 -10.35 -0.74 -4.56
C CYS A 9 -9.15 -1.67 -4.31
N VAL A 10 -7.95 -1.12 -4.46
CA VAL A 10 -6.70 -1.84 -4.23
C VAL A 10 -6.52 -2.23 -2.77
N ASN A 11 -6.87 -1.34 -1.84
CA ASN A 11 -6.83 -1.63 -0.40
C ASN A 11 -7.75 -2.80 -0.02
N VAL A 12 -8.92 -2.93 -0.66
CA VAL A 12 -9.79 -4.10 -0.46
C VAL A 12 -9.09 -5.40 -0.90
N ILE A 13 -8.41 -5.37 -2.04
CA ILE A 13 -7.65 -6.53 -2.52
C ILE A 13 -6.47 -6.83 -1.59
N ALA A 14 -5.79 -5.79 -1.09
CA ALA A 14 -4.70 -5.90 -0.13
C ALA A 14 -5.16 -6.55 1.18
N CYS A 15 -6.33 -6.18 1.70
CA CYS A 15 -6.95 -6.83 2.84
C CYS A 15 -7.23 -8.32 2.56
N GLY A 16 -7.71 -8.66 1.36
CA GLY A 16 -7.89 -10.05 0.93
C GLY A 16 -6.57 -10.83 0.94
N LEU A 17 -5.50 -10.25 0.38
CA LEU A 17 -4.17 -10.85 0.36
C LEU A 17 -3.60 -11.04 1.78
N TYR A 18 -3.82 -10.06 2.65
CA TYR A 18 -3.43 -10.12 4.06
C TYR A 18 -4.14 -11.25 4.82
N CYS A 19 -5.46 -11.40 4.64
CA CYS A 19 -6.24 -12.43 5.31
C CYS A 19 -5.95 -13.84 4.77
N ASN A 20 -5.96 -14.00 3.44
CA ASN A 20 -5.69 -15.26 2.77
C ASN A 20 -5.24 -15.01 1.32
N ALA A 21 -3.93 -14.90 1.12
CA ALA A 21 -3.35 -14.65 -0.18
C ALA A 21 -3.68 -15.73 -1.22
N LEU A 22 -3.65 -17.01 -0.83
CA LEU A 22 -3.89 -18.10 -1.78
C LEU A 22 -5.33 -18.05 -2.32
N LEU A 23 -6.33 -17.89 -1.44
CA LEU A 23 -7.73 -17.79 -1.85
C LEU A 23 -7.97 -16.54 -2.70
N THR A 24 -7.39 -15.41 -2.32
CA THR A 24 -7.55 -14.14 -3.06
C THR A 24 -6.94 -14.24 -4.45
N VAL A 25 -5.72 -14.79 -4.56
CA VAL A 25 -5.06 -15.05 -5.84
C VAL A 25 -5.91 -15.99 -6.70
N GLN A 26 -6.40 -17.11 -6.15
CA GLN A 26 -7.28 -18.04 -6.87
C GLN A 26 -8.57 -17.39 -7.35
N TYR A 27 -9.18 -16.53 -6.53
CA TYR A 27 -10.38 -15.80 -6.91
C TYR A 27 -10.12 -14.85 -8.08
N LEU A 28 -9.06 -14.04 -8.01
CA LEU A 28 -8.67 -13.13 -9.09
C LEU A 28 -8.28 -13.87 -10.38
N GLN A 29 -7.64 -15.04 -10.26
CA GLN A 29 -7.33 -15.93 -11.38
C GLN A 29 -8.60 -16.48 -12.04
N HIS A 30 -9.54 -16.99 -11.25
CA HIS A 30 -10.81 -17.50 -11.74
C HIS A 30 -11.61 -16.41 -12.47
N LYS A 31 -11.44 -15.15 -12.07
CA LYS A 31 -12.03 -13.99 -12.75
C LYS A 31 -11.22 -13.49 -13.96
N GLY A 32 -10.02 -14.01 -14.19
CA GLY A 32 -9.17 -13.61 -15.31
C GLY A 32 -8.56 -12.21 -15.17
N VAL A 33 -8.60 -11.60 -13.99
CA VAL A 33 -8.19 -10.20 -13.76
C VAL A 33 -6.89 -10.04 -12.96
N LEU A 34 -6.29 -11.15 -12.49
CA LEU A 34 -5.12 -11.09 -11.61
C LEU A 34 -3.95 -10.28 -12.21
N ALA A 35 -3.58 -10.54 -13.46
CA ALA A 35 -2.47 -9.86 -14.11
C ALA A 35 -2.75 -8.35 -14.26
N THR A 36 -3.94 -8.00 -14.74
CA THR A 36 -4.38 -6.61 -14.89
C THR A 36 -4.36 -5.87 -13.56
N VAL A 37 -4.94 -6.47 -12.51
CA VAL A 37 -4.96 -5.90 -11.16
C VAL A 37 -3.55 -5.63 -10.65
N VAL A 38 -2.63 -6.58 -10.78
CA VAL A 38 -1.25 -6.41 -10.31
C VAL A 38 -0.50 -5.35 -11.09
N GLN A 39 -0.64 -5.32 -12.42
CA GLN A 39 -0.02 -4.29 -13.26
C GLN A 39 -0.54 -2.89 -12.92
N THR A 40 -1.86 -2.74 -12.80
CA THR A 40 -2.48 -1.46 -12.39
C THR A 40 -2.00 -1.07 -10.99
N TRP A 41 -1.93 -2.02 -10.06
CA TRP A 41 -1.44 -1.76 -8.71
C TRP A 41 0.02 -1.30 -8.69
N LEU A 42 0.92 -1.99 -9.39
CA LEU A 42 2.33 -1.60 -9.51
C LEU A 42 2.49 -0.17 -10.05
N ALA A 43 1.69 0.21 -11.05
CA ALA A 43 1.69 1.57 -11.60
C ALA A 43 1.20 2.64 -10.60
N MET A 44 0.43 2.25 -9.58
CA MET A 44 -0.09 3.16 -8.57
C MET A 44 0.77 3.24 -7.30
N VAL A 45 1.72 2.32 -7.10
CA VAL A 45 2.55 2.23 -5.87
C VAL A 45 3.21 3.56 -5.52
N GLN A 46 3.78 4.25 -6.51
CA GLN A 46 4.49 5.53 -6.30
C GLN A 46 3.56 6.68 -5.88
N ARG A 47 2.24 6.54 -6.14
CA ARG A 47 1.23 7.54 -5.82
C ARG A 47 0.65 7.36 -4.42
N LEU A 48 1.04 6.29 -3.71
CA LEU A 48 0.63 6.09 -2.33
C LEU A 48 1.37 7.08 -1.44
N THR A 49 0.66 8.05 -0.85
CA THR A 49 1.24 9.05 0.06
C THR A 49 1.12 8.61 1.51
N ARG A 50 0.00 7.98 1.87
CA ARG A 50 -0.34 7.60 3.24
C ARG A 50 0.51 6.43 3.72
N ARG A 51 1.07 6.58 4.92
CA ARG A 51 1.87 5.54 5.57
C ARG A 51 1.11 4.22 5.71
N TYR A 52 -0.19 4.30 6.01
CA TYR A 52 -1.05 3.13 6.12
C TYR A 52 -1.16 2.36 4.79
N ASP A 53 -1.43 3.05 3.68
CA ASP A 53 -1.59 2.41 2.37
C ASP A 53 -0.28 1.80 1.87
N ARG A 54 0.84 2.49 2.10
CA ARG A 54 2.19 1.96 1.82
C ARG A 54 2.46 0.69 2.61
N LYS A 55 2.14 0.71 3.91
CA LYS A 55 2.29 -0.43 4.81
C LYS A 55 1.44 -1.61 4.37
N LEU A 56 0.17 -1.36 4.07
CA LEU A 56 -0.79 -2.35 3.61
C LEU A 56 -0.36 -2.99 2.29
N THR A 57 0.05 -2.16 1.33
CA THR A 57 0.54 -2.63 0.03
C THR A 57 1.81 -3.48 0.18
N ALA A 58 2.78 -3.05 0.99
CA ALA A 58 4.01 -3.79 1.22
C ALA A 58 3.74 -5.20 1.80
N VAL A 59 2.85 -5.28 2.80
CA VAL A 59 2.44 -6.54 3.41
C VAL A 59 1.68 -7.41 2.41
N ALA A 60 0.76 -6.85 1.64
CA ALA A 60 -0.01 -7.57 0.65
C ALA A 60 0.87 -8.16 -0.47
N PHE A 61 1.83 -7.37 -0.99
CA PHE A 61 2.81 -7.84 -1.97
C PHE A 61 3.70 -8.94 -1.41
N THR A 62 4.12 -8.82 -0.15
CA THR A 62 4.89 -9.86 0.53
C THR A 62 4.11 -11.18 0.60
N HIS A 63 2.84 -11.14 0.99
CA HIS A 63 1.99 -12.34 1.00
C HIS A 63 1.68 -12.87 -0.40
N LEU A 64 1.59 -12.02 -1.40
CA LEU A 64 1.45 -12.43 -2.80
C LEU A 64 2.69 -13.20 -3.29
N LEU A 65 3.90 -12.74 -2.95
CA LEU A 65 5.15 -13.48 -3.22
C LEU A 65 5.16 -14.84 -2.51
N GLN A 66 4.71 -14.90 -1.26
CA GLN A 66 4.61 -16.15 -0.51
C GLN A 66 3.63 -17.13 -1.18
N ALA A 67 2.48 -16.64 -1.63
CA ALA A 67 1.48 -17.46 -2.34
C ALA A 67 2.02 -17.96 -3.68
N ALA A 68 2.72 -17.09 -4.42
CA ALA A 68 3.37 -17.44 -5.69
C ALA A 68 4.46 -18.49 -5.53
N ALA A 69 5.20 -18.47 -4.41
CA ALA A 69 6.21 -19.48 -4.12
C ALA A 69 5.64 -20.79 -3.57
N SER A 70 4.45 -20.77 -2.96
CA SER A 70 3.88 -21.94 -2.26
C SER A 70 2.95 -22.79 -3.12
N SER A 71 2.38 -22.22 -4.18
CA SER A 71 1.47 -22.91 -5.10
C SER A 71 1.92 -22.65 -6.53
N PRO A 72 1.84 -23.63 -7.44
CA PRO A 72 2.00 -23.37 -8.87
C PRO A 72 0.86 -22.44 -9.29
N ILE A 73 1.17 -21.15 -9.38
CA ILE A 73 0.34 -20.19 -10.09
C ILE A 73 0.27 -20.66 -11.55
N PRO A 74 -0.92 -20.78 -12.16
CA PRO A 74 -1.04 -21.22 -13.54
C PRO A 74 -0.08 -20.47 -14.46
N GLU A 75 0.58 -21.21 -15.35
CA GLU A 75 1.52 -20.63 -16.31
C GLU A 75 0.88 -19.44 -17.04
N GLY A 76 1.58 -18.30 -17.05
CA GLY A 76 1.13 -17.07 -17.70
C GLY A 76 0.48 -16.02 -16.80
N CYS A 77 0.14 -16.33 -15.53
CA CYS A 77 -0.42 -15.32 -14.62
C CYS A 77 0.62 -14.34 -14.08
N PHE A 78 1.83 -14.81 -13.78
CA PHE A 78 2.98 -13.97 -13.43
C PHE A 78 4.23 -14.44 -14.16
N SER A 79 4.92 -13.52 -14.82
CA SER A 79 6.31 -13.74 -15.22
C SER A 79 7.22 -13.56 -14.01
N MET A 80 8.43 -14.15 -14.07
CA MET A 80 9.45 -13.89 -13.07
C MET A 80 9.84 -12.40 -12.99
N GLU A 81 9.71 -11.67 -14.09
CA GLU A 81 9.92 -10.22 -14.13
C GLU A 81 8.89 -9.46 -13.30
N VAL A 82 7.60 -9.79 -13.44
CA VAL A 82 6.54 -9.17 -12.62
C VAL A 82 6.72 -9.48 -11.14
N LEU A 83 7.12 -10.71 -10.79
CA LEU A 83 7.41 -11.05 -9.39
C LEU A 83 8.64 -10.29 -8.85
N ALA A 84 9.67 -10.06 -9.67
CA ALA A 84 10.80 -9.24 -9.28
C ALA A 84 10.40 -7.76 -9.10
N GLU A 85 9.49 -7.24 -9.92
CA GLU A 85 8.91 -5.89 -9.74
C GLU A 85 8.09 -5.77 -8.46
N ILE A 86 7.27 -6.77 -8.15
CA ILE A 86 6.54 -6.84 -6.88
C ILE A 86 7.53 -6.87 -5.70
N THR A 87 8.63 -7.62 -5.83
CA THR A 87 9.67 -7.70 -4.80
C THR A 87 10.34 -6.35 -4.57
N ALA A 88 10.71 -5.65 -5.64
CA ALA A 88 11.29 -4.31 -5.57
C ALA A 88 10.31 -3.29 -4.97
N ALA A 89 9.06 -3.28 -5.46
CA ALA A 89 8.03 -2.37 -4.95
C ALA A 89 7.73 -2.62 -3.46
N ALA A 90 7.67 -3.88 -3.02
CA ALA A 90 7.52 -4.19 -1.60
C ALA A 90 8.71 -3.68 -0.78
N ALA A 91 9.93 -3.89 -1.25
CA ALA A 91 11.15 -3.41 -0.59
C ALA A 91 11.16 -1.88 -0.46
N ASP A 92 10.89 -1.16 -1.54
CA ASP A 92 10.85 0.31 -1.57
C ASP A 92 9.79 0.87 -0.61
N LEU A 93 8.61 0.27 -0.59
CA LEU A 93 7.54 0.66 0.32
C LEU A 93 7.91 0.42 1.79
N ILE A 94 8.59 -0.69 2.12
CA ILE A 94 9.06 -0.98 3.47
C ILE A 94 10.05 0.09 3.92
N VAL A 95 11.02 0.43 3.06
CA VAL A 95 12.00 1.47 3.33
C VAL A 95 11.30 2.82 3.51
N ALA A 96 10.37 3.18 2.65
CA ALA A 96 9.60 4.42 2.76
C ALA A 96 8.80 4.51 4.06
N VAL A 97 8.13 3.42 4.47
CA VAL A 97 7.38 3.35 5.74
C VAL A 97 8.32 3.44 6.94
N HIS A 98 9.53 2.87 6.84
CA HIS A 98 10.54 2.94 7.89
C HIS A 98 11.09 4.36 8.05
N VAL A 99 11.47 5.02 6.94
CA VAL A 99 11.97 6.40 6.94
C VAL A 99 10.91 7.38 7.45
N GLN A 100 9.68 7.31 6.93
CA GLN A 100 8.56 8.13 7.43
C GLN A 100 8.29 7.90 8.93
N GLY A 101 8.42 6.66 9.40
CA GLY A 101 8.27 6.33 10.81
C GLY A 101 9.42 6.84 11.68
N ALA A 102 10.63 7.01 11.13
CA ALA A 102 11.77 7.57 11.84
C ALA A 102 11.65 9.09 11.97
N ASP A 103 11.14 9.78 10.95
CA ASP A 103 10.89 11.23 10.99
C ASP A 103 9.84 11.61 12.03
N HIS A 104 8.79 10.79 12.21
CA HIS A 104 7.79 10.97 13.27
C HIS A 104 8.28 10.63 14.69
N VAL A 105 9.43 9.95 14.83
CA VAL A 105 10.02 9.58 16.13
C VAL A 105 11.17 10.51 16.50
N ARG A 106 11.52 11.50 15.66
CA ARG A 106 12.36 12.61 16.10
C ARG A 106 11.59 13.32 17.23
N PRO A 107 12.09 13.28 18.47
CA PRO A 107 11.41 13.96 19.55
C PRO A 107 11.41 15.45 19.25
N GLU A 108 10.27 16.09 19.50
CA GLU A 108 10.10 17.53 19.67
C GLU A 108 10.84 18.03 20.93
N GLU A 109 12.05 17.52 21.17
CA GLU A 109 12.93 17.85 22.28
C GLU A 109 14.16 18.54 21.69
N GLU A 110 14.04 19.85 21.47
CA GLU A 110 15.07 20.89 21.60
C GLU A 110 14.57 22.19 20.93
N GLU A 111 13.45 22.74 21.38
CA GLU A 111 13.18 24.18 21.28
C GLU A 111 12.91 24.74 22.68
N GLU A 112 13.93 24.74 23.53
CA GLU A 112 14.05 25.74 24.58
C GLU A 112 15.43 26.41 24.49
N ASP A 113 15.35 27.69 24.11
CA ASP A 113 16.21 28.79 24.53
C ASP A 113 17.61 28.96 23.88
N SER A 114 17.64 29.69 22.76
CA SER A 114 18.71 30.65 22.54
C SER A 114 18.18 31.90 21.82
N GLU A 115 17.82 32.91 22.62
CA GLU A 115 17.81 34.29 22.16
C GLU A 115 19.21 34.68 21.62
N SER A 116 19.32 34.98 20.33
CA SER A 116 20.19 36.05 19.82
C SER A 116 20.00 36.30 18.32
N GLY A 117 19.16 37.29 18.01
CA GLY A 117 19.57 38.46 17.24
C GLY A 117 19.82 38.37 15.73
N SER A 118 19.01 39.16 15.01
CA SER A 118 19.33 39.99 13.83
C SER A 118 18.95 39.47 12.43
N ASP A 119 17.74 39.86 12.02
CA ASP A 119 17.39 40.63 10.81
C ASP A 119 18.30 40.50 9.56
N SER A 120 17.74 39.99 8.45
CA SER A 120 17.43 40.79 7.25
C SER A 120 16.97 39.93 6.05
N GLY A 121 15.84 40.31 5.43
CA GLY A 121 15.61 40.08 3.99
C GLY A 121 14.38 39.25 3.55
N MET A 122 13.21 39.89 3.52
CA MET A 122 12.18 39.77 2.45
C MET A 122 12.83 39.72 1.05
N ASP A 123 12.34 39.09 -0.02
CA ASP A 123 11.04 38.55 -0.47
C ASP A 123 11.31 37.76 -1.79
N GLU A 124 10.27 37.10 -2.31
CA GLU A 124 9.99 36.77 -3.72
C GLU A 124 10.08 35.31 -4.21
N GLU A 125 8.86 34.78 -4.40
CA GLU A 125 8.34 34.03 -5.55
C GLU A 125 8.61 32.51 -5.66
N CYS A 126 7.60 31.76 -5.20
CA CYS A 126 7.31 30.41 -5.66
C CYS A 126 6.26 30.47 -6.78
N GLU A 127 6.70 30.29 -8.03
CA GLU A 127 5.84 29.80 -9.11
C GLU A 127 6.50 28.56 -9.71
N SER A 128 5.85 27.41 -9.58
CA SER A 128 5.94 26.33 -10.57
C SER A 128 4.75 25.40 -10.35
N ASP A 129 3.65 25.80 -10.98
CA ASP A 129 2.48 24.98 -11.25
C ASP A 129 2.82 24.13 -12.49
N GLU A 130 2.94 22.81 -12.32
CA GLU A 130 2.97 21.87 -13.44
C GLU A 130 1.92 20.79 -13.18
N GLU A 131 0.70 21.13 -13.57
CA GLU A 131 -0.44 20.26 -13.76
C GLU A 131 -0.13 19.27 -14.90
N ASP A 132 0.15 18.00 -14.59
CA ASP A 132 0.14 16.92 -15.58
C ASP A 132 -1.26 16.27 -15.58
N GLU A 133 -2.13 16.83 -16.43
CA GLU A 133 -3.40 16.24 -16.87
C GLU A 133 -3.17 14.91 -17.61
N TRP A 134 -3.58 13.81 -17.01
CA TRP A 134 -3.79 12.54 -17.72
C TRP A 134 -5.26 12.14 -17.65
N ASP A 135 -6.06 12.81 -18.47
CA ASP A 135 -7.40 12.38 -18.84
C ASP A 135 -7.28 11.41 -20.03
N HIS A 136 -7.39 10.12 -19.77
CA HIS A 136 -7.67 9.15 -20.82
C HIS A 136 -8.99 8.49 -20.49
N ASP A 137 -10.00 9.04 -21.15
CA ASP A 137 -11.34 8.51 -21.32
C ASP A 137 -11.30 7.03 -21.72
N TRP A 138 -12.07 6.23 -20.99
CA TRP A 138 -12.42 4.87 -21.37
C TRP A 138 -13.91 4.73 -21.05
N GLU A 139 -14.72 5.02 -22.06
CA GLU A 139 -16.11 4.59 -22.16
C GLU A 139 -16.14 3.06 -22.04
N GLU A 140 -16.73 2.55 -20.97
CA GLU A 140 -17.16 1.14 -20.92
C GLU A 140 -18.68 1.13 -20.79
N ASP A 141 -19.30 0.58 -21.84
CA ASP A 141 -20.73 0.35 -21.99
C ASP A 141 -21.35 -0.28 -20.74
N GLU A 142 -22.38 0.38 -20.21
CA GLU A 142 -23.32 -0.21 -19.27
C GLU A 142 -24.26 -1.17 -20.04
N GLU A 143 -24.28 -2.45 -19.66
CA GLU A 143 -25.52 -3.23 -19.71
C GLU A 143 -25.63 -4.23 -18.55
N ASP A 144 -26.26 -3.70 -17.49
CA ASP A 144 -27.42 -4.23 -16.78
C ASP A 144 -27.47 -5.68 -16.22
N ARG A 145 -27.90 -5.71 -14.94
CA ARG A 145 -28.61 -6.77 -14.20
C ARG A 145 -27.93 -8.12 -13.95
N LEU A 146 -27.68 -8.39 -12.66
CA LEU A 146 -28.47 -9.41 -11.95
C LEU A 146 -28.30 -9.30 -10.42
N ALA A 147 -29.43 -9.06 -9.76
CA ALA A 147 -29.62 -9.06 -8.32
C ALA A 147 -29.50 -10.48 -7.73
N SER A 148 -28.84 -10.61 -6.58
CA SER A 148 -29.09 -11.69 -5.60
C SER A 148 -28.25 -11.51 -4.31
N PRO A 149 -28.61 -12.19 -3.21
CA PRO A 149 -29.10 -11.51 -2.02
C PRO A 149 -28.11 -11.48 -0.84
N ALA A 150 -28.35 -10.49 0.02
CA ALA A 150 -27.96 -10.34 1.42
C ALA A 150 -27.22 -11.54 2.07
N VAL A 151 -25.90 -11.44 2.17
CA VAL A 151 -25.13 -12.11 3.22
C VAL A 151 -24.00 -11.17 3.65
N GLY A 152 -24.03 -10.73 4.91
CA GLY A 152 -22.92 -10.00 5.54
C GLY A 152 -23.18 -8.52 5.86
N ALA A 153 -24.33 -8.19 6.47
CA ALA A 153 -24.61 -6.84 6.98
C ALA A 153 -24.21 -6.64 8.46
N ASP A 154 -23.33 -7.48 9.01
CA ASP A 154 -23.03 -7.49 10.46
C ASP A 154 -21.63 -6.94 10.81
N CYS A 155 -20.95 -6.30 9.85
CA CYS A 155 -19.60 -5.76 10.04
C CYS A 155 -19.53 -4.21 10.03
N LEU A 156 -20.67 -3.52 9.95
CA LEU A 156 -20.72 -2.06 9.72
C LEU A 156 -21.19 -1.24 10.94
N ASP A 157 -21.37 -1.85 12.11
CA ASP A 157 -21.94 -1.15 13.29
C ASP A 157 -20.94 -0.22 14.01
N SER A 158 -19.69 -0.12 13.55
CA SER A 158 -18.66 0.72 14.19
C SER A 158 -18.44 2.08 13.52
N ALA A 159 -19.27 2.49 12.56
CA ALA A 159 -19.22 3.84 12.01
C ALA A 159 -19.94 4.82 12.98
N PRO A 160 -19.34 5.97 13.35
CA PRO A 160 -20.04 6.96 14.16
C PRO A 160 -21.26 7.47 13.39
N ARG A 161 -22.45 7.23 13.94
CA ARG A 161 -23.71 7.77 13.44
C ARG A 161 -23.62 9.30 13.38
N PRO A 162 -23.90 9.94 12.23
CA PRO A 162 -24.05 11.39 12.21
C PRO A 162 -25.27 11.76 13.07
N GLY A 163 -25.08 12.75 13.95
CA GLY A 163 -26.14 13.23 14.83
C GLY A 163 -27.38 13.70 14.05
N PRO A 164 -28.58 13.60 14.64
CA PRO A 164 -29.82 13.95 13.94
C PRO A 164 -29.92 15.47 13.83
N GLY A 165 -29.46 16.05 12.71
CA GLY A 165 -29.53 17.51 12.55
C GLY A 165 -29.08 18.13 11.23
N ALA A 166 -28.68 17.39 10.21
CA ALA A 166 -28.32 17.98 8.92
C ALA A 166 -29.42 17.74 7.86
N PRO A 167 -30.21 18.77 7.47
CA PRO A 167 -31.19 18.65 6.41
C PRO A 167 -30.50 18.78 5.05
N GLY A 168 -30.70 17.78 4.18
CA GLY A 168 -30.53 17.91 2.73
C GLY A 168 -29.09 18.01 2.23
N ALA A 169 -28.47 16.86 1.99
CA ALA A 169 -27.39 16.75 1.01
C ALA A 169 -27.65 15.50 0.14
N THR A 170 -28.40 15.72 -0.94
CA THR A 170 -28.31 14.92 -2.15
C THR A 170 -26.93 15.11 -2.78
N ALA A 171 -26.31 14.00 -3.24
CA ALA A 171 -25.19 13.87 -4.18
C ALA A 171 -23.84 13.32 -3.60
N PRO A 172 -23.11 12.50 -4.40
CA PRO A 172 -22.09 11.53 -3.97
C PRO A 172 -20.68 12.14 -3.83
N ALA A 173 -20.57 13.32 -3.22
CA ALA A 173 -19.27 14.01 -3.07
C ALA A 173 -18.43 13.49 -1.88
N ALA A 174 -18.95 12.57 -1.06
CA ALA A 174 -18.28 12.09 0.14
C ALA A 174 -17.18 11.04 -0.11
N LEU A 175 -17.01 10.55 -1.35
CA LEU A 175 -15.98 9.57 -1.71
C LEU A 175 -14.60 10.18 -1.94
N ASP A 176 -14.52 11.51 -2.09
CA ASP A 176 -13.26 12.25 -2.31
C ASP A 176 -12.81 13.02 -1.06
N ALA A 177 -13.51 12.85 0.07
CA ALA A 177 -13.01 13.32 1.34
C ALA A 177 -11.78 12.50 1.69
N GLU A 178 -10.60 13.14 1.68
CA GLU A 178 -9.39 12.59 2.25
C GLU A 178 -9.71 12.04 3.64
N LEU A 179 -9.77 10.71 3.77
CA LEU A 179 -9.92 10.06 5.06
C LEU A 179 -8.79 10.58 5.94
N PRO A 180 -9.05 11.13 7.14
CA PRO A 180 -7.97 11.64 7.98
C PRO A 180 -6.97 10.51 8.26
N ASP A 181 -5.69 10.86 8.43
CA ASP A 181 -4.61 9.96 8.87
C ASP A 181 -4.80 9.48 10.33
N GLY A 182 -6.05 9.39 10.78
CA GLY A 182 -6.39 8.83 12.07
C GLY A 182 -5.85 7.41 12.14
N GLU A 183 -5.01 7.17 13.15
CA GLU A 183 -4.41 5.89 13.45
C GLU A 183 -5.52 4.91 13.86
N PHE A 184 -6.18 4.33 12.87
CA PHE A 184 -7.12 3.23 13.07
C PHE A 184 -6.31 2.09 13.67
N ASP A 185 -6.66 1.66 14.88
CA ASP A 185 -6.09 0.46 15.50
C ASP A 185 -6.59 -0.79 14.75
N SER A 186 -6.00 -1.00 13.58
CA SER A 186 -6.21 -2.13 12.69
C SER A 186 -5.14 -3.19 12.97
N PRO A 187 -5.39 -4.49 12.79
CA PRO A 187 -4.37 -5.53 12.90
C PRO A 187 -3.08 -5.22 12.13
N ILE A 188 -3.18 -4.46 11.03
CA ILE A 188 -2.03 -4.06 10.22
C ILE A 188 -1.20 -2.93 10.84
N SER A 189 -1.76 -2.11 11.73
CA SER A 189 -1.01 -1.06 12.45
C SER A 189 0.08 -1.69 13.34
N ARG A 190 -0.16 -2.91 13.84
CA ARG A 190 0.75 -3.65 14.73
C ARG A 190 1.81 -4.47 13.99
N LEU A 191 1.59 -4.76 12.72
CA LEU A 191 2.54 -5.53 11.92
C LEU A 191 3.81 -4.75 11.61
N ARG A 192 4.94 -5.46 11.51
CA ARG A 192 6.22 -4.92 11.05
C ARG A 192 6.49 -5.45 9.65
N PRO A 193 6.27 -4.65 8.58
CA PRO A 193 6.40 -5.13 7.20
C PRO A 193 7.79 -5.71 6.89
N SER A 194 8.84 -5.12 7.48
CA SER A 194 10.24 -5.57 7.35
C SER A 194 10.43 -7.03 7.80
N LEU A 195 9.86 -7.38 8.96
CA LEU A 195 9.95 -8.73 9.54
C LEU A 195 9.15 -9.74 8.70
N VAL A 196 7.94 -9.36 8.27
CA VAL A 196 7.11 -10.22 7.39
C VAL A 196 7.84 -10.49 6.07
N PHE A 197 8.41 -9.45 5.46
CA PHE A 197 9.18 -9.57 4.22
C PHE A 197 10.41 -10.45 4.38
N ARG A 198 11.21 -10.22 5.43
CA ARG A 198 12.37 -11.06 5.75
C ARG A 198 11.98 -12.53 5.88
N ASP A 199 10.94 -12.84 6.66
CA ASP A 199 10.56 -14.22 6.95
C ASP A 199 10.06 -14.94 5.69
N VAL A 200 9.31 -14.24 4.83
CA VAL A 200 8.87 -14.77 3.54
C VAL A 200 10.05 -14.97 2.59
N MET A 201 10.94 -13.99 2.47
CA MET A 201 12.11 -14.10 1.60
C MET A 201 13.08 -15.20 2.06
N ALA A 202 13.24 -15.39 3.37
CA ALA A 202 14.01 -16.50 3.93
C ALA A 202 13.38 -17.87 3.61
N GLN A 203 12.05 -17.99 3.67
CA GLN A 203 11.34 -19.21 3.26
C GLN A 203 11.52 -19.50 1.76
N ILE A 204 11.43 -18.47 0.91
CA ILE A 204 11.66 -18.59 -0.54
C ILE A 204 13.11 -19.01 -0.80
N CYS A 205 14.09 -18.40 -0.12
CA CYS A 205 15.51 -18.78 -0.25
C CYS A 205 15.75 -20.25 0.13
N ALA A 206 15.15 -20.71 1.23
CA ALA A 206 15.32 -22.08 1.71
C ALA A 206 14.67 -23.14 0.80
N ARG A 207 13.54 -22.82 0.17
CA ARG A 207 12.77 -23.77 -0.68
C ARG A 207 13.14 -23.68 -2.16
N HIS A 208 13.39 -22.47 -2.65
CA HIS A 208 13.55 -22.14 -4.06
C HIS A 208 14.70 -21.11 -4.26
N PRO A 209 15.97 -21.53 -4.05
CA PRO A 209 17.11 -20.61 -4.07
C PRO A 209 17.31 -19.91 -5.43
N GLN A 210 16.98 -20.56 -6.54
CA GLN A 210 17.03 -19.95 -7.87
C GLN A 210 15.98 -18.85 -8.03
N THR A 211 14.76 -19.08 -7.55
CA THR A 211 13.68 -18.07 -7.55
C THR A 211 14.09 -16.89 -6.69
N TYR A 212 14.60 -17.13 -5.49
CA TYR A 212 15.12 -16.08 -4.61
C TYR A 212 16.18 -15.21 -5.30
N ALA A 213 17.15 -15.83 -5.98
CA ALA A 213 18.20 -15.11 -6.70
C ALA A 213 17.61 -14.20 -7.81
N GLN A 214 16.59 -14.68 -8.53
CA GLN A 214 15.92 -13.89 -9.57
C GLN A 214 15.08 -12.73 -8.99
N LEU A 215 14.35 -12.97 -7.91
CA LEU A 215 13.54 -11.93 -7.25
C LEU A 215 14.41 -10.82 -6.65
N THR A 216 15.56 -11.18 -6.09
CA THR A 216 16.47 -10.23 -5.43
C THR A 216 17.46 -9.54 -6.39
N ALA A 217 17.53 -9.98 -7.66
CA ALA A 217 18.45 -9.43 -8.65
C ALA A 217 18.20 -7.95 -8.98
N ARG A 218 16.96 -7.48 -8.84
CA ARG A 218 16.58 -6.08 -9.08
C ARG A 218 16.77 -5.16 -7.87
N LEU A 219 17.03 -5.71 -6.68
CA LEU A 219 17.23 -4.90 -5.49
C LEU A 219 18.64 -4.28 -5.52
N SER A 220 18.70 -2.95 -5.43
CA SER A 220 19.97 -2.24 -5.27
C SER A 220 20.59 -2.55 -3.91
N ASP A 221 21.91 -2.44 -3.81
CA ASP A 221 22.60 -2.69 -2.54
C ASP A 221 22.21 -1.67 -1.47
N GLN A 222 21.83 -0.46 -1.89
CA GLN A 222 21.27 0.56 -1.00
C GLN A 222 19.93 0.10 -0.40
N ILE A 223 18.99 -0.39 -1.22
CA ILE A 223 17.69 -0.88 -0.73
C ILE A 223 17.90 -2.07 0.21
N LYS A 224 18.82 -2.99 -0.11
CA LYS A 224 19.14 -4.13 0.77
C LYS A 224 19.66 -3.66 2.13
N ALA A 225 20.60 -2.72 2.16
CA ALA A 225 21.14 -2.18 3.40
C ALA A 225 20.06 -1.46 4.24
N GLN A 226 19.15 -0.71 3.58
CA GLN A 226 18.04 -0.06 4.25
C GLN A 226 17.00 -1.04 4.80
N LEU A 227 16.74 -2.14 4.08
CA LEU A 227 15.91 -3.24 4.58
C LEU A 227 16.52 -3.91 5.81
N GLU A 228 17.83 -4.18 5.79
CA GLU A 228 18.54 -4.76 6.95
C GLU A 228 18.46 -3.82 8.17
N ALA A 229 18.64 -2.52 7.97
CA ALA A 229 18.47 -1.52 9.03
C ALA A 229 17.02 -1.49 9.57
N ALA A 230 16.02 -1.56 8.67
CA ALA A 230 14.61 -1.59 9.05
C ALA A 230 14.26 -2.85 9.85
N VAL A 231 14.79 -4.01 9.47
CA VAL A 231 14.65 -5.28 10.20
C VAL A 231 15.27 -5.15 11.59
N ALA A 232 16.53 -4.70 11.69
CA ALA A 232 17.21 -4.57 12.98
C ALA A 232 16.48 -3.62 13.94
N ALA A 233 15.97 -2.49 13.42
CA ALA A 233 15.20 -1.53 14.19
C ALA A 233 13.85 -2.06 14.66
N ASP A 234 13.21 -2.94 13.88
CA ASP A 234 11.96 -3.58 14.27
C ASP A 234 12.17 -4.75 15.24
N GLU A 235 13.28 -5.50 15.13
CA GLU A 235 13.66 -6.54 16.10
C GLU A 235 13.99 -5.96 17.48
N ALA A 236 14.64 -4.79 17.54
CA ALA A 236 14.96 -4.13 18.80
C ALA A 236 13.73 -3.66 19.61
N LYS A 237 12.55 -3.65 18.97
CA LYS A 237 11.26 -3.25 19.59
C LYS A 237 10.43 -4.46 20.07
N CYS A 238 10.94 -5.68 19.90
CA CYS A 238 10.33 -6.93 20.34
C CYS A 238 10.92 -7.39 21.68
#